data_AF-A0A6F7W380-F1
#
_entry.id   AF-A0A6F7W380-F1
#
_cell.length_a   1.000
_cell.length_b   1.000
_cell.length_c   1.000
_cell.angle_alpha   90.00
_cell.angle_beta   90.00
_cell.angle_gamma   90.00
#
_symmetry.space_group_name_H-M   'P 1'
#
loop_
_entity.id
_entity.type
_entity.pdbx_description
1 polymer ?
#
loop_
_entity_poly.entity_id
_entity_poly.type
_entity_poly.pdbx_seq_one_letter_code
_entity_poly.pdbx_strand_id
1 'polypeptide(L)'
;APGGGWRGWAALLAAATGPHPDEPVEFVNVSRSGALAADVADEQLAEARRARPHLASVVVGGNDTLRDSFDIHRVAEALDRTIGALRADGAVVLTACLPDPGR
;
A
#
# COMPACT_ATOMS: atom_id res chain seq x y z
N ALA A 1 -8.33 15.64 -7.45
CA ALA A 1 -7.54 15.93 -8.66
C ALA A 1 -8.09 17.21 -9.26
N PRO A 2 -7.38 17.92 -10.15
CA PRO A 2 -8.01 18.96 -10.96
C PRO A 2 -9.21 18.31 -11.66
N GLY A 3 -10.43 18.74 -11.34
CA GLY A 3 -11.68 18.08 -11.78
C GLY A 3 -12.58 17.48 -10.69
N GLY A 4 -12.30 17.66 -9.40
CA GLY A 4 -13.29 17.43 -8.33
C GLY A 4 -13.57 15.98 -7.91
N GLY A 5 -12.85 14.99 -8.45
CA GLY A 5 -12.97 13.59 -8.02
C GLY A 5 -12.32 13.29 -6.65
N TRP A 6 -12.76 12.20 -6.01
CA TRP A 6 -12.14 11.63 -4.81
C TRP A 6 -10.66 11.40 -5.05
N ARG A 7 -9.82 12.12 -4.28
CA ARG A 7 -8.35 12.03 -4.38
C ARG A 7 -7.79 10.74 -3.77
N GLY A 8 -8.45 10.23 -2.73
CA GLY A 8 -7.89 9.21 -1.85
C GLY A 8 -6.82 9.79 -0.92
N TRP A 9 -6.64 9.16 0.24
CA TRP A 9 -5.70 9.61 1.26
C TRP A 9 -4.24 9.54 0.78
N ALA A 10 -3.88 8.53 -0.01
CA ALA A 10 -2.52 8.33 -0.48
C ALA A 10 -2.05 9.44 -1.43
N ALA A 11 -2.93 9.95 -2.30
CA ALA A 11 -2.61 11.09 -3.15
C ALA A 11 -2.48 12.40 -2.35
N LEU A 12 -3.24 12.55 -1.26
CA LEU A 12 -3.09 13.68 -0.33
C LEU A 12 -1.78 13.59 0.44
N LEU A 13 -1.40 12.39 0.89
CA LEU A 13 -0.14 12.14 1.56
C LEU A 13 1.04 12.46 0.63
N ALA A 14 1.03 11.96 -0.61
CA ALA A 14 2.08 12.21 -1.59
C ALA A 14 2.30 13.73 -1.80
N ALA A 15 1.22 14.49 -1.95
CA ALA A 15 1.28 15.95 -2.08
C ALA A 15 1.83 16.66 -0.84
N ALA A 16 1.64 16.08 0.35
CA ALA A 16 2.14 16.63 1.62
C ALA A 16 3.59 16.24 1.95
N THR A 17 4.14 15.21 1.28
CA THR A 17 5.51 14.71 1.52
C THR A 17 6.58 15.37 0.65
N GLY A 18 6.20 16.25 -0.28
CA GLY A 18 7.16 16.96 -1.13
C GLY A 18 8.05 17.94 -0.34
N PRO A 19 9.34 18.08 -0.69
CA PRO A 19 10.26 18.98 0.02
C PRO A 19 9.94 20.46 -0.23
N HIS A 20 9.33 20.78 -1.38
CA HIS A 20 8.88 22.11 -1.75
C HIS A 20 7.55 22.02 -2.51
N PRO A 21 6.64 23.00 -2.37
CA PRO A 21 5.39 23.07 -3.14
C PRO A 21 5.57 22.97 -4.67
N ASP A 22 6.75 23.33 -5.17
CA ASP A 22 7.06 23.38 -6.61
C ASP A 22 7.74 22.10 -7.14
N GLU A 23 8.07 21.15 -6.26
CA GLU A 23 8.64 19.85 -6.63
C GLU A 23 7.59 18.75 -6.42
N PRO A 24 6.86 18.36 -7.48
CA PRO A 24 5.80 17.37 -7.35
C PRO A 24 6.37 15.99 -7.07
N VAL A 25 5.84 15.34 -6.03
CA VAL A 25 6.11 13.92 -5.75
C VAL A 25 5.39 13.08 -6.80
N GLU A 26 6.13 12.21 -7.49
CA GLU A 26 5.53 11.21 -8.37
C GLU A 26 4.73 10.20 -7.53
N PHE A 27 3.44 10.06 -7.85
CA PHE A 27 2.54 9.17 -7.14
C PHE A 27 2.02 8.07 -8.08
N VAL A 28 2.28 6.82 -7.70
CA VAL A 28 1.79 5.63 -8.40
C VAL A 28 0.90 4.84 -7.45
N ASN A 29 -0.33 4.54 -7.88
CA ASN A 29 -1.25 3.69 -7.14
C ASN A 29 -1.48 2.37 -7.88
N VAL A 30 -0.96 1.28 -7.34
CA VAL A 30 -1.14 -0.09 -7.86
C VAL A 30 -2.25 -0.86 -7.13
N SER A 31 -2.92 -0.21 -6.18
CA SER A 31 -3.90 -0.85 -5.31
C SER A 31 -5.18 -1.20 -6.07
N ARG A 32 -5.77 -2.34 -5.73
CA ARG A 32 -7.06 -2.80 -6.26
C ARG A 32 -8.07 -2.93 -5.13
N SER A 33 -9.31 -2.51 -5.38
CA SER A 33 -10.42 -2.71 -4.43
C SER A 33 -10.65 -4.20 -4.17
N GLY A 34 -10.80 -4.58 -2.90
CA GLY A 34 -11.02 -5.97 -2.51
C GLY A 34 -9.77 -6.85 -2.47
N ALA A 35 -8.58 -6.29 -2.76
CA ALA A 35 -7.32 -7.03 -2.73
C ALA A 35 -7.04 -7.62 -1.34
N LEU A 36 -6.56 -8.86 -1.36
CA LEU A 36 -6.02 -9.59 -0.22
C LEU A 36 -4.51 -9.37 -0.10
N ALA A 37 -3.93 -9.72 1.06
CA ALA A 37 -2.48 -9.61 1.26
C ALA A 37 -1.69 -10.45 0.24
N ALA A 38 -2.23 -11.61 -0.17
CA ALA A 38 -1.64 -12.45 -1.22
C ALA A 38 -1.64 -11.75 -2.59
N ASP A 39 -2.73 -11.11 -3.01
CA ASP A 39 -2.80 -10.36 -4.28
C ASP A 39 -1.75 -9.24 -4.32
N VAL A 40 -1.49 -8.61 -3.16
CA VAL A 40 -0.45 -7.59 -3.04
C VAL A 40 0.93 -8.21 -3.22
N ALA A 41 1.23 -9.30 -2.52
CA ALA A 41 2.54 -9.95 -2.57
C ALA A 41 2.86 -10.54 -3.95
N ASP A 42 1.85 -11.13 -4.60
CA ASP A 42 2.05 -11.95 -5.80
C ASP A 42 1.88 -11.16 -7.10
N GLU A 43 1.02 -10.12 -7.12
CA GLU A 43 0.74 -9.33 -8.32
C GLU A 43 1.18 -7.86 -8.20
N GLN A 44 0.68 -7.14 -7.21
CA GLN A 44 0.87 -5.68 -7.13
C GLN A 44 2.30 -5.29 -6.76
N LEU A 45 3.01 -6.13 -5.99
CA LEU A 45 4.39 -5.89 -5.59
C LEU A 45 5.30 -5.74 -6.81
N ALA A 46 5.13 -6.56 -7.85
CA ALA A 46 5.93 -6.46 -9.06
C ALA A 46 5.75 -5.10 -9.76
N GLU A 47 4.53 -4.56 -9.79
CA GLU A 47 4.23 -3.24 -10.34
C GLU A 47 4.81 -2.12 -9.47
N ALA A 48 4.65 -2.21 -8.14
CA ALA A 48 5.21 -1.24 -7.21
C ALA A 48 6.75 -1.14 -7.34
N ARG A 49 7.43 -2.28 -7.43
CA ARG A 49 8.90 -2.33 -7.57
C ARG A 49 9.40 -1.72 -8.88
N ARG A 50 8.63 -1.82 -9.98
CA ARG A 50 8.98 -1.17 -11.26
C ARG A 50 9.03 0.35 -11.15
N ALA A 51 8.23 0.94 -10.27
CA ALA A 51 8.25 2.38 -10.01
C ALA A 51 9.47 2.84 -9.18
N ARG A 52 10.25 1.91 -8.60
CA ARG A 52 11.41 2.19 -7.73
C ARG A 52 11.12 3.28 -6.68
N PRO A 53 10.12 3.07 -5.81
CA PRO A 53 9.66 4.09 -4.89
C PRO A 53 10.69 4.38 -3.78
N HIS A 54 10.83 5.65 -3.41
CA HIS A 54 11.52 6.05 -2.18
C HIS A 54 10.64 5.82 -0.93
N LEU A 55 9.33 5.95 -1.09
CA LEU A 55 8.31 5.74 -0.06
C LEU A 55 7.22 4.81 -0.61
N ALA A 56 6.84 3.79 0.17
CA ALA A 56 5.78 2.87 -0.20
C ALA A 56 4.77 2.72 0.94
N SER A 57 3.50 3.04 0.69
CA SER A 57 2.42 2.77 1.64
C SER A 57 1.84 1.38 1.42
N VAL A 58 1.93 0.51 2.42
CA VAL A 58 1.35 -0.84 2.40
C VAL A 58 0.28 -0.92 3.48
N VAL A 59 -0.99 -0.89 3.05
CA VAL A 59 -2.16 -0.95 3.92
C VAL A 59 -3.12 -2.00 3.36
N VAL A 60 -3.04 -3.22 3.89
CA VAL A 60 -3.79 -4.41 3.44
C VAL A 60 -4.06 -5.31 4.65
N GLY A 61 -4.99 -6.27 4.53
CA GLY A 61 -5.38 -7.19 5.60
C GLY A 61 -6.87 -7.08 5.97
N GLY A 62 -7.48 -5.92 5.75
CA GLY A 62 -8.88 -5.69 6.10
C GLY A 62 -9.83 -6.60 5.31
N ASN A 63 -9.60 -6.74 4.00
CA ASN A 63 -10.40 -7.65 3.18
C ASN A 63 -10.19 -9.10 3.56
N ASP A 64 -8.98 -9.47 3.98
CA ASP A 64 -8.63 -10.81 4.44
C ASP A 64 -9.47 -11.21 5.66
N THR A 65 -9.63 -10.30 6.64
CA THR A 65 -10.45 -10.55 7.85
C THR A 65 -11.93 -10.78 7.57
N LEU A 66 -12.41 -10.37 6.39
CA LEU A 66 -13.81 -10.56 5.98
C LEU A 66 -14.04 -11.89 5.25
N ARG A 67 -12.99 -12.68 5.01
CA ARG A 67 -13.10 -13.98 4.33
C ARG A 67 -13.23 -15.10 5.36
N ASP A 68 -14.12 -16.06 5.08
CA ASP A 68 -14.22 -17.30 5.87
C ASP A 68 -12.90 -18.09 5.89
N SER A 69 -12.07 -17.91 4.86
CA SER A 69 -10.75 -18.55 4.74
C SER A 69 -9.62 -17.77 5.42
N PHE A 70 -9.93 -16.81 6.29
CA PHE A 70 -8.94 -15.98 6.94
C PHE A 70 -7.93 -16.81 7.74
N ASP A 71 -6.65 -16.55 7.49
CA ASP A 71 -5.52 -17.13 8.22
C ASP A 71 -4.48 -16.04 8.45
N ILE A 72 -4.32 -15.65 9.72
CA ILE A 72 -3.39 -14.59 10.12
C ILE A 72 -1.93 -14.91 9.75
N HIS A 73 -1.54 -16.19 9.72
CA HIS A 73 -0.18 -16.57 9.36
C HIS A 73 0.09 -16.34 7.87
N ARG A 74 -0.89 -16.63 7.00
CA ARG A 74 -0.79 -16.35 5.57
C ARG A 74 -0.72 -14.86 5.27
N VAL A 75 -1.53 -14.06 5.98
CA VAL A 75 -1.49 -12.60 5.87
C VAL A 75 -0.14 -12.05 6.32
N ALA A 76 0.38 -12.52 7.46
CA ALA A 76 1.69 -12.12 7.96
C ALA A 76 2.81 -12.48 6.97
N GLU A 77 2.80 -13.69 6.42
CA GLU A 77 3.80 -14.12 5.44
C GLU A 77 3.77 -13.26 4.17
N ALA A 78 2.58 -12.95 3.65
CA ALA A 78 2.43 -12.07 2.49
C ALA A 78 2.89 -10.63 2.77
N LEU A 79 2.61 -10.11 3.96
CA LEU A 79 3.11 -8.81 4.42
C LEU A 79 4.65 -8.82 4.54
N ASP A 80 5.23 -9.85 5.13
CA ASP A 80 6.69 -9.99 5.27
C ASP A 80 7.38 -10.03 3.90
N ARG A 81 6.84 -10.77 2.94
CA ARG A 81 7.35 -10.77 1.55
C ARG A 81 7.26 -9.39 0.91
N THR A 82 6.11 -8.73 1.04
CA THR A 82 5.86 -7.41 0.43
C THR A 82 6.76 -6.33 1.03
N ILE A 83 6.73 -6.19 2.35
CA ILE A 83 7.50 -5.18 3.09
C ILE A 83 8.99 -5.47 2.98
N GLY A 84 9.39 -6.74 3.11
CA GLY A 84 10.78 -7.17 2.98
C GLY A 84 11.36 -6.81 1.61
N ALA A 85 10.64 -7.09 0.52
CA ALA A 85 11.09 -6.76 -0.83
C ALA A 85 11.20 -5.24 -1.06
N LEU A 86 10.21 -4.46 -0.64
CA LEU A 86 10.25 -3.00 -0.78
C LEU A 86 11.40 -2.38 0.03
N ARG A 87 11.63 -2.86 1.26
CA ARG A 87 12.76 -2.41 2.08
C ARG A 87 14.11 -2.81 1.48
N ALA A 88 14.21 -4.02 0.92
CA ALA A 88 15.42 -4.49 0.24
C ALA A 88 15.76 -3.62 -1.00
N ASP A 89 14.74 -3.05 -1.65
CA ASP A 89 14.91 -2.09 -2.75
C ASP A 89 15.23 -0.66 -2.27
N GLY A 90 15.29 -0.42 -0.96
CA GLY A 90 15.61 0.87 -0.37
C GLY A 90 14.41 1.78 -0.08
N ALA A 91 13.18 1.28 -0.22
CA ALA A 91 11.99 2.06 0.07
C ALA A 91 11.74 2.18 1.59
N VAL A 92 11.36 3.39 2.04
CA VAL A 92 10.75 3.57 3.36
C VAL A 92 9.30 3.12 3.30
N VAL A 93 9.00 2.03 4.02
CA VAL A 93 7.65 1.46 4.02
C VAL A 93 6.82 2.05 5.16
N LEU A 94 5.67 2.61 4.80
CA LEU A 94 4.64 3.12 5.71
C LEU A 94 3.52 2.10 5.84
N THR A 95 3.18 1.75 7.07
CA THR A 95 2.06 0.86 7.39
C THR A 95 1.06 1.57 8.30
N ALA A 96 -0.15 1.04 8.40
CA ALA A 96 -1.17 1.54 9.30
C ALA A 96 -1.87 0.37 10.00
N CYS A 97 -2.22 0.55 11.26
CA CYS A 97 -3.11 -0.38 11.94
C CYS A 97 -4.52 -0.19 11.38
N LEU A 98 -5.11 -1.27 10.88
CA LEU A 98 -6.48 -1.25 10.42
C LEU A 98 -7.44 -1.26 11.61
N PRO A 99 -8.63 -0.63 11.48
CA PRO A 99 -9.66 -0.71 12.51
C PRO A 99 -10.02 -2.17 12.77
N ASP A 100 -10.34 -2.49 14.02
CA ASP A 100 -10.81 -3.81 14.42
C ASP A 100 -12.18 -4.08 13.76
N PRO A 101 -12.30 -5.04 12.82
CA PRO A 101 -13.55 -5.31 12.13
C PRO A 101 -14.64 -5.88 13.06
N GLY A 102 -14.27 -6.34 14.26
CA GLY A 102 -15.19 -6.85 15.27
C GLY A 102 -15.70 -5.81 16.27
N ARG A 103 -15.34 -4.52 16.14
CA ARG A 103 -15.76 -3.44 17.05
C ARG A 103 -16.44 -2.27 16.36
#